data_AF-A0A2V7PL99-F1
#
_entry.id   AF-A0A2V7PL99-F1
#
_cell.length_a   1.000
_cell.length_b   1.000
_cell.length_c   1.000
_cell.angle_alpha   90.00
_cell.angle_beta   90.00
_cell.angle_gamma   90.00
#
_symmetry.space_group_name_H-M   'P 1'
#
loop_
_entity.id
_entity.type
_entity.pdbx_description
1 polymer ?
#
loop_
_entity_poly.entity_id
_entity_poly.type
_entity_poly.pdbx_seq_one_letter_code
_entity_poly.pdbx_strand_id
1 'polypeptide(L)'
;MGDPPGDACLYPETSSPAIITADCIKWTLSPLLPQRRFFVNAANSSIVRTQILGITRGVAQLKVSLGRFEGIAFPLPPLNEQDQIVSEVERHISLITQLEIAIEANLKRAERLRQSILHEAFAGRLVLQDPTDEPASVLLERIRNGRNNQKNNIEASTKKIRSVKLPESVAIDVINAEQTELWESVGN
;
A
#
# COMPACT_ATOMS: atom_id res chain seq x y z
N MET A 1 3.22 15.44 18.47
CA MET A 1 3.22 16.85 18.01
C MET A 1 2.89 16.84 16.53
N GLY A 2 2.14 17.84 16.04
CA GLY A 2 1.94 17.99 14.60
C GLY A 2 3.31 18.14 13.93
N ASP A 3 3.62 17.21 13.05
CA ASP A 3 4.80 17.26 12.19
C ASP A 3 4.29 17.44 10.75
N PRO A 4 4.51 18.61 10.11
CA PRO A 4 5.25 19.79 10.58
C PRO A 4 4.46 20.70 11.53
N PRO A 5 5.12 21.59 12.31
CA PRO A 5 4.44 22.54 13.18
C PRO A 5 3.65 23.58 12.41
N GLY A 6 2.58 24.10 13.03
CA GLY A 6 1.78 25.19 12.49
C GLY A 6 0.32 24.87 12.16
N ASP A 7 -0.15 23.66 12.45
CA ASP A 7 -1.56 23.34 12.30
C ASP A 7 -2.42 24.14 13.29
N ALA A 8 -3.47 24.76 12.77
CA ALA A 8 -4.44 25.54 13.53
C ALA A 8 -5.80 24.85 13.53
N CYS A 9 -6.48 24.91 14.67
CA CYS A 9 -7.85 24.42 14.81
C CYS A 9 -8.66 25.34 15.73
N LEU A 10 -10.00 25.25 15.60
CA LEU A 10 -10.90 25.91 16.53
C LEU A 10 -11.18 25.00 17.71
N TYR A 11 -11.04 25.55 18.91
CA TYR A 11 -11.53 24.90 20.11
C TYR A 11 -13.07 24.89 20.11
N PRO A 12 -13.74 23.74 20.32
CA PRO A 12 -15.19 23.68 20.26
C PRO A 12 -15.84 24.49 21.38
N GLU A 13 -16.87 25.27 21.04
CA GLU A 13 -17.59 26.10 22.02
C GLU A 13 -18.40 25.27 23.03
N THR A 14 -18.78 24.05 22.66
CA THR A 14 -19.52 23.11 23.50
C THR A 14 -18.64 22.40 24.53
N SER A 15 -17.32 22.57 24.46
CA SER A 15 -16.38 21.87 25.33
C SER A 15 -16.06 22.68 26.59
N SER A 16 -15.97 21.99 27.74
CA SER A 16 -15.54 22.58 29.01
C SER A 16 -14.10 23.10 28.94
N PRO A 17 -13.71 24.13 29.72
CA PRO A 17 -12.35 24.64 29.74
C PRO A 17 -11.30 23.53 29.89
N ALA A 18 -10.26 23.58 29.05
CA ALA A 18 -9.20 22.58 29.02
C ALA A 18 -7.81 23.23 29.19
N ILE A 19 -6.85 22.42 29.63
CA ILE A 19 -5.44 22.80 29.74
C ILE A 19 -4.76 22.44 28.42
N ILE A 20 -4.04 23.40 27.83
CA ILE A 20 -3.21 23.16 26.64
C ILE A 20 -1.82 22.68 27.05
N THR A 21 -1.20 21.86 26.20
CA THR A 21 0.20 21.45 26.37
C THR A 21 1.15 22.58 25.99
N ALA A 22 2.42 22.46 26.39
CA ALA A 22 3.44 23.49 26.13
C ALA A 22 3.73 23.74 24.63
N ASP A 23 3.34 22.83 23.76
CA ASP A 23 3.57 22.91 22.31
C ASP A 23 2.35 23.46 21.54
N CYS A 24 1.35 23.97 22.26
CA CYS A 24 0.17 24.62 21.70
C CYS A 24 0.19 26.12 22.03
N ILE A 25 -0.15 26.94 21.04
CA ILE A 25 -0.38 28.38 21.23
C ILE A 25 -1.89 28.61 21.28
N LYS A 26 -2.39 29.15 22.39
CA LYS A 26 -3.76 29.67 22.44
C LYS A 26 -3.79 31.06 21.83
N TRP A 27 -4.42 31.17 20.66
CA TRP A 27 -4.69 32.44 20.03
C TRP A 27 -6.10 32.92 20.37
N THR A 28 -6.20 34.11 20.97
CA THR A 28 -7.48 34.77 21.24
C THR A 28 -7.60 35.98 20.33
N LEU A 29 -8.65 36.03 19.52
CA LEU A 29 -8.90 37.12 18.59
C LEU A 29 -9.55 38.31 19.29
N SER A 30 -9.26 39.51 18.81
CA SER A 30 -9.94 40.74 19.24
C SER A 30 -11.44 40.64 18.94
N PRO A 31 -12.32 41.21 19.79
CA PRO A 31 -13.76 41.28 19.52
C PRO A 31 -14.13 41.93 18.18
N LEU A 32 -13.23 42.75 17.62
CA LEU A 32 -13.41 43.40 16.32
C LEU A 32 -13.21 42.45 15.12
N LEU A 33 -12.73 41.22 15.35
CA LEU A 33 -12.46 40.21 14.33
C LEU A 33 -13.35 38.99 14.61
N PRO A 34 -14.65 39.06 14.29
CA PRO A 34 -15.62 38.02 14.68
C PRO A 34 -15.38 36.70 13.94
N GLN A 35 -14.77 36.73 12.76
CA GLN A 35 -14.72 35.57 11.86
C GLN A 35 -13.56 34.62 12.18
N ARG A 36 -13.69 33.87 13.28
CA ARG A 36 -12.65 32.95 13.78
C ARG A 36 -12.27 31.86 12.76
N ARG A 37 -13.25 31.36 11.99
CA ARG A 37 -13.03 30.31 10.97
C ARG A 37 -12.08 30.78 9.87
N PHE A 38 -12.17 32.05 9.48
CA PHE A 38 -11.27 32.65 8.50
C PHE A 38 -9.82 32.58 8.98
N PHE A 39 -9.53 32.96 10.23
CA PHE A 39 -8.18 32.93 10.77
C PHE A 39 -7.57 31.53 10.85
N VAL A 40 -8.38 30.52 11.17
CA VAL A 40 -7.94 29.12 11.16
C VAL A 40 -7.64 28.66 9.73
N ASN A 41 -8.51 28.97 8.77
CA ASN A 41 -8.27 28.67 7.36
C ASN A 41 -7.02 29.40 6.82
N ALA A 42 -6.84 30.67 7.19
CA ALA A 42 -5.70 31.47 6.82
C ALA A 42 -4.40 30.93 7.44
N ALA A 43 -4.41 30.55 8.71
CA ALA A 43 -3.25 29.95 9.39
C ALA A 43 -2.80 28.64 8.72
N ASN A 44 -3.77 27.82 8.28
CA ASN A 44 -3.52 26.57 7.58
C ASN A 44 -3.19 26.75 6.08
N SER A 45 -3.35 27.96 5.53
CA SER A 45 -3.03 28.27 4.13
C SER A 45 -1.52 28.21 3.87
N SER A 46 -1.13 27.99 2.61
CA SER A 46 0.27 27.96 2.21
C SER A 46 1.02 29.25 2.56
N ILE A 47 0.36 30.41 2.43
CA ILE A 47 0.95 31.73 2.67
C ILE A 47 1.44 31.86 4.13
N VAL A 48 0.61 31.47 5.10
CA VAL A 48 0.96 31.55 6.52
C VAL A 48 1.85 30.36 6.91
N ARG A 49 1.58 29.16 6.39
CA ARG A 49 2.39 27.97 6.67
C ARG A 49 3.85 28.15 6.27
N THR A 50 4.13 28.78 5.12
CA THR A 50 5.49 29.11 4.70
C THR A 50 6.18 30.07 5.67
N GLN A 51 5.48 31.08 6.19
CA GLN A 51 6.01 31.97 7.23
C GLN A 51 6.32 31.20 8.53
N ILE A 52 5.40 30.34 8.97
CA ILE A 52 5.57 29.50 10.17
C ILE A 52 6.81 28.60 10.02
N LEU A 53 6.96 27.94 8.88
CA LEU A 53 8.12 27.08 8.60
C LEU A 53 9.42 27.88 8.62
N GLY A 54 9.41 29.11 8.10
CA GLY A 54 10.58 30.00 8.11
C GLY A 54 11.05 30.43 9.51
N ILE A 55 10.13 30.52 10.48
CA ILE A 55 10.45 30.89 11.88
C ILE A 55 10.64 29.69 12.80
N THR A 56 10.35 28.49 12.32
CA THR A 56 10.49 27.23 13.05
C THR A 56 11.98 26.91 13.26
N ARG A 57 12.34 26.49 14.47
CA ARG A 57 13.73 26.07 14.80
C ARG A 57 13.73 24.75 15.56
N GLY A 58 14.87 24.07 15.53
CA GLY A 58 15.14 22.84 16.27
C GLY A 58 15.52 21.69 15.33
N VAL A 59 16.41 20.81 15.78
CA VAL A 59 16.87 19.66 14.97
C VAL A 59 16.05 18.40 15.31
N ALA A 60 15.87 18.11 16.61
CA ALA A 60 15.11 16.95 17.08
C ALA A 60 13.62 17.26 17.35
N GLN A 61 13.30 18.51 17.70
CA GLN A 61 11.93 19.00 17.88
C GLN A 61 11.79 20.36 17.22
N LEU A 62 11.01 20.42 16.15
CA LEU A 62 10.64 21.66 15.49
C LEU A 62 9.63 22.41 16.35
N LYS A 63 9.98 23.62 16.81
CA LYS A 63 9.10 24.45 17.65
C LYS A 63 9.05 25.89 17.17
N VAL A 64 7.91 26.51 17.44
CA VAL A 64 7.64 27.94 17.23
C VAL A 64 7.38 28.57 18.60
N SER A 65 8.18 29.55 18.99
CA SER A 65 7.95 30.30 20.23
C SER A 65 6.90 31.39 20.02
N LEU A 66 6.21 31.78 21.10
CA LEU A 66 5.16 32.81 21.06
C LEU A 66 5.66 34.12 20.43
N GLY A 67 6.80 34.64 20.87
CA GLY A 67 7.36 35.89 20.34
C GLY A 67 7.75 35.84 18.86
N ARG A 68 7.98 34.65 18.28
CA ARG A 68 8.16 34.52 16.82
C ARG A 68 6.83 34.44 16.08
N PHE A 69 5.84 33.79 16.69
CA PHE A 69 4.49 33.70 16.15
C PHE A 69 3.84 35.09 16.03
N GLU A 70 4.10 36.00 16.97
CA GLU A 70 3.61 37.39 16.94
C GLU A 70 4.04 38.17 15.69
N GLY A 71 5.11 37.78 15.02
CA GLY A 71 5.60 38.43 13.80
C GLY A 71 4.96 37.93 12.50
N ILE A 72 4.05 36.96 12.56
CA ILE A 72 3.40 36.40 11.36
C ILE A 72 2.39 37.40 10.78
N ALA A 73 2.47 37.63 9.47
CA ALA A 73 1.52 38.46 8.76
C ALA A 73 0.34 37.61 8.23
N PHE A 74 -0.88 38.07 8.49
CA PHE A 74 -2.11 37.49 7.97
C PHE A 74 -2.71 38.38 6.88
N PRO A 75 -3.19 37.81 5.75
CA PRO A 75 -4.00 38.56 4.80
C PRO A 75 -5.36 38.86 5.44
N LEU A 76 -5.71 40.15 5.56
CA LEU A 76 -6.94 40.60 6.18
C LEU A 76 -7.84 41.30 5.15
N PRO A 77 -8.68 40.56 4.42
CA PRO A 77 -9.67 41.14 3.53
C PRO A 77 -10.85 41.74 4.32
N PRO A 78 -11.77 42.49 3.69
CA PRO A 78 -12.98 42.98 4.33
C PRO A 78 -13.88 41.84 4.84
N LEU A 79 -14.72 42.12 5.85
CA LEU A 79 -15.52 41.09 6.54
C LEU A 79 -16.41 40.25 5.61
N ASN A 80 -17.03 40.88 4.61
CA ASN A 80 -17.86 40.18 3.63
C ASN A 80 -17.06 39.16 2.81
N GLU A 81 -15.83 39.50 2.43
CA GLU A 81 -14.93 38.61 1.69
C GLU A 81 -14.42 37.49 2.60
N GLN A 82 -14.17 37.76 3.89
CA GLN A 82 -13.86 36.70 4.86
C GLN A 82 -14.98 35.65 4.94
N ASP A 83 -16.24 36.08 4.97
CA ASP A 83 -17.40 35.17 4.99
C ASP A 83 -17.53 34.36 3.70
N GLN A 84 -17.30 35.00 2.55
CA GLN A 84 -17.30 34.31 1.25
C GLN A 84 -16.21 33.24 1.17
N ILE A 85 -14.98 33.59 1.59
CA ILE A 85 -13.85 32.65 1.61
C ILE A 85 -14.16 31.45 2.50
N VAL A 86 -14.67 31.69 3.72
CA VAL A 86 -15.04 30.60 4.64
C VAL A 86 -16.12 29.71 4.04
N SER A 87 -17.15 30.30 3.45
CA SER A 87 -18.25 29.55 2.80
C SER A 87 -17.75 28.66 1.67
N GLU A 88 -16.88 29.17 0.81
CA GLU A 88 -16.31 28.40 -0.30
C GLU A 88 -15.38 27.27 0.17
N VAL A 89 -14.56 27.52 1.19
CA VAL A 89 -13.71 26.49 1.79
C VAL A 89 -14.56 25.37 2.38
N GLU A 90 -15.60 25.71 3.14
CA GLU A 90 -16.51 24.72 3.72
C GLU A 90 -17.28 23.91 2.68
N ARG A 91 -17.73 24.58 1.61
CA ARG A 91 -18.37 23.91 0.48
C ARG A 91 -17.44 22.87 -0.14
N HIS A 92 -16.17 23.22 -0.38
CA HIS A 92 -15.20 22.28 -0.94
C HIS A 92 -14.85 21.14 0.03
N ILE A 93 -14.67 21.41 1.32
CA ILE A 93 -14.42 20.36 2.32
C ILE A 93 -15.60 19.39 2.36
N SER A 94 -16.84 19.90 2.34
CA SER A 94 -18.03 19.05 2.32
C SER A 94 -18.09 18.14 1.09
N LEU A 95 -17.75 18.69 -0.09
CA LEU A 95 -17.68 17.90 -1.32
C LEU A 95 -16.60 16.80 -1.24
N ILE A 96 -15.43 17.12 -0.69
CA ILE A 96 -14.35 16.14 -0.49
C ILE A 96 -14.83 15.00 0.41
N THR A 97 -15.45 15.32 1.56
CA THR A 97 -15.97 14.30 2.47
C THR A 97 -17.02 13.41 1.80
N GLN A 98 -17.91 13.97 0.98
CA GLN A 98 -18.89 13.18 0.22
C GLN A 98 -18.22 12.25 -0.80
N LEU A 99 -17.18 12.71 -1.48
CA LEU A 99 -16.41 11.91 -2.42
C LEU A 99 -15.66 10.77 -1.72
N GLU A 100 -15.05 11.03 -0.56
CA GLU A 100 -14.37 10.01 0.24
C GLU A 100 -15.33 8.86 0.61
N ILE A 101 -16.52 9.22 1.11
CA ILE A 101 -17.58 8.24 1.43
C ILE A 101 -17.99 7.44 0.18
N ALA A 102 -18.17 8.11 -0.96
CA ALA A 102 -18.56 7.47 -2.21
C ALA A 102 -17.48 6.50 -2.72
N ILE A 103 -16.20 6.89 -2.64
CA ILE A 103 -15.06 6.05 -3.03
C ILE A 103 -15.02 4.80 -2.14
N GLU A 104 -15.15 4.96 -0.83
CA GLU A 104 -15.13 3.82 0.09
C GLU A 104 -16.28 2.83 -0.18
N ALA A 105 -17.49 3.36 -0.42
CA ALA A 105 -18.64 2.54 -0.76
C ALA A 105 -18.44 1.78 -2.08
N ASN A 106 -17.86 2.43 -3.09
CA ASN A 106 -17.58 1.82 -4.39
C ASN A 106 -16.49 0.75 -4.31
N LEU A 107 -15.43 0.95 -3.53
CA LEU A 107 -14.40 -0.07 -3.30
C LEU A 107 -15.00 -1.31 -2.64
N LYS A 108 -15.83 -1.13 -1.60
CA LYS A 108 -16.57 -2.24 -0.96
C LYS A 108 -17.48 -2.96 -1.95
N ARG A 109 -18.15 -2.23 -2.85
CA ARG A 109 -19.01 -2.82 -3.89
C ARG A 109 -18.20 -3.61 -4.92
N ALA A 110 -17.07 -3.08 -5.36
CA ALA A 110 -16.18 -3.75 -6.31
C ALA A 110 -15.63 -5.06 -5.74
N GLU A 111 -15.23 -5.07 -4.46
CA GLU A 111 -14.76 -6.28 -3.78
C GLU A 111 -15.85 -7.35 -3.69
N ARG A 112 -17.08 -6.97 -3.32
CA ARG A 112 -18.23 -7.90 -3.30
C ARG A 112 -18.54 -8.45 -4.69
N LEU A 113 -18.51 -7.59 -5.71
CA LEU A 113 -18.74 -8.02 -7.09
C LEU A 113 -17.68 -9.02 -7.55
N ARG A 114 -16.40 -8.75 -7.25
CA ARG A 114 -15.30 -9.67 -7.54
C ARG A 114 -15.50 -11.02 -6.86
N GLN A 115 -15.87 -11.03 -5.58
CA GLN A 115 -16.16 -12.27 -4.85
C GLN A 115 -17.35 -13.03 -5.44
N SER A 116 -18.41 -12.31 -5.83
CA SER A 116 -19.57 -12.92 -6.49
C SER A 116 -19.21 -13.53 -7.84
N ILE A 117 -18.45 -12.83 -8.68
CA ILE A 117 -18.00 -13.36 -9.98
C ILE A 117 -17.12 -14.60 -9.77
N LEU A 118 -16.18 -14.56 -8.83
CA LEU A 118 -15.34 -15.74 -8.52
C LEU A 118 -16.17 -16.91 -8.02
N HIS A 119 -17.16 -16.65 -7.17
CA HIS A 119 -18.07 -17.69 -6.69
C HIS A 119 -18.86 -18.32 -7.84
N GLU A 120 -19.43 -17.52 -8.74
CA GLU A 120 -20.13 -18.01 -9.94
C GLU A 120 -19.18 -18.75 -10.89
N ALA A 121 -17.92 -18.31 -11.01
CA ALA A 121 -16.90 -18.98 -11.82
C ALA A 121 -16.59 -20.38 -11.28
N PHE A 122 -16.31 -20.50 -9.98
CA PHE A 122 -16.00 -21.78 -9.34
C PHE A 122 -17.22 -22.70 -9.26
N ALA A 123 -18.43 -22.14 -9.23
CA ALA A 123 -19.65 -22.92 -9.32
C ALA A 123 -20.02 -23.34 -10.75
N GLY A 124 -19.23 -22.92 -11.76
CA GLY A 124 -19.45 -23.27 -13.16
C GLY A 124 -20.64 -22.57 -13.82
N ARG A 125 -21.19 -21.52 -13.20
CA ARG A 125 -22.42 -20.85 -13.67
C ARG A 125 -22.17 -19.67 -14.62
N LEU A 126 -20.91 -19.28 -14.84
CA LEU A 126 -20.54 -18.18 -15.74
C LEU A 126 -20.60 -18.52 -17.25
N VAL A 127 -20.72 -19.81 -17.59
CA VAL A 127 -20.77 -20.29 -18.98
C VAL A 127 -21.95 -21.25 -19.11
N LEU A 128 -22.58 -21.30 -20.30
CA LEU A 128 -23.61 -22.28 -20.61
C LEU A 128 -23.02 -23.68 -20.46
N GLN A 129 -23.62 -24.47 -19.57
CA GLN A 129 -23.23 -25.86 -19.34
C GLN A 129 -23.92 -26.76 -20.36
N ASP A 130 -23.17 -27.62 -21.05
CA ASP A 130 -23.73 -28.65 -21.91
C ASP A 130 -24.17 -29.84 -21.03
N PRO A 131 -25.45 -30.24 -21.02
CA PRO A 131 -25.91 -31.38 -20.23
C PRO A 131 -25.30 -32.73 -20.66
N THR A 132 -24.62 -32.78 -21.81
CA THR A 132 -23.90 -33.96 -22.29
C THR A 132 -22.44 -34.02 -21.85
N ASP A 133 -21.92 -32.98 -21.19
CA ASP A 133 -20.54 -32.98 -20.69
C ASP A 133 -20.31 -34.07 -19.63
N GLU A 134 -19.14 -34.70 -19.69
CA GLU A 134 -18.77 -35.72 -18.71
C GLU A 134 -18.54 -35.11 -17.32
N PRO A 135 -18.97 -35.78 -16.22
CA PRO A 135 -18.75 -35.27 -14.88
C PRO A 135 -17.25 -35.12 -14.57
N ALA A 136 -16.88 -34.03 -13.89
CA ALA A 136 -15.49 -33.75 -13.51
C ALA A 136 -14.82 -34.88 -12.69
N SER A 137 -15.61 -35.67 -11.95
CA SER A 137 -15.12 -36.86 -11.22
C SER A 137 -14.47 -37.89 -12.14
N VAL A 138 -15.04 -38.13 -13.32
CA VAL A 138 -14.54 -39.10 -14.31
C VAL A 138 -13.20 -38.64 -14.88
N LEU A 139 -13.08 -37.35 -15.21
CA LEU A 139 -11.83 -36.76 -15.67
C LEU A 139 -10.73 -36.82 -14.59
N LEU A 140 -11.08 -36.53 -13.34
CA LEU A 140 -10.13 -36.61 -12.20
C LEU A 140 -9.63 -38.03 -11.96
N GLU A 141 -10.48 -39.04 -12.10
CA GLU A 141 -10.06 -40.45 -12.03
C GLU A 141 -9.09 -40.81 -13.15
N ARG A 142 -9.35 -40.40 -14.41
CA ARG A 142 -8.39 -40.57 -15.51
C ARG A 142 -7.04 -39.91 -15.22
N ILE A 143 -7.03 -38.67 -14.71
CA ILE A 143 -5.80 -37.95 -14.37
C ILE A 143 -5.04 -38.66 -13.24
N ARG A 144 -5.74 -39.13 -12.19
CA ARG A 144 -5.13 -39.91 -11.09
C ARG A 144 -4.51 -41.20 -11.59
N ASN A 145 -5.24 -41.95 -12.41
CA ASN A 145 -4.76 -43.21 -12.98
C ASN A 145 -3.56 -42.97 -13.90
N GLY A 146 -3.59 -41.92 -14.73
CA GLY A 146 -2.47 -41.51 -15.57
C GLY A 146 -1.21 -41.15 -14.77
N ARG A 147 -1.36 -40.35 -13.70
CA ARG A 147 -0.24 -39.97 -12.81
C ARG A 147 0.33 -41.17 -12.05
N ASN A 148 -0.52 -42.07 -11.57
CA ASN A 148 -0.08 -43.29 -10.89
C ASN A 148 0.67 -44.22 -11.85
N ASN A 149 0.20 -44.37 -13.08
CA ASN A 149 0.90 -45.15 -14.10
C ASN A 149 2.26 -44.54 -14.49
N GLN A 150 2.37 -43.22 -14.57
CA GLN A 150 3.66 -42.55 -14.75
C GLN A 150 4.62 -42.83 -13.58
N LYS A 151 4.16 -42.69 -12.33
CA LYS A 151 4.97 -43.03 -11.15
C LYS A 151 5.43 -44.48 -11.18
N ASN A 152 4.51 -45.41 -11.44
CA ASN A 152 4.82 -46.84 -11.52
C ASN A 152 5.83 -47.16 -12.63
N ASN A 153 5.73 -46.49 -13.79
CA ASN A 153 6.69 -46.65 -14.88
C ASN A 153 8.07 -46.06 -14.53
N ILE A 154 8.14 -44.92 -13.83
CA ILE A 154 9.41 -44.35 -13.36
C ILE A 154 10.05 -45.27 -12.32
N GLU A 155 9.27 -45.83 -11.40
CA GLU A 155 9.74 -46.79 -10.39
C GLU A 155 10.18 -48.13 -11.00
N ALA A 156 9.46 -48.62 -12.02
CA ALA A 156 9.84 -49.82 -12.76
C ALA A 156 11.11 -49.61 -13.58
N SER A 157 11.26 -48.44 -14.23
CA SER A 157 12.45 -48.11 -15.01
C SER A 157 13.69 -47.92 -14.11
N THR A 158 13.54 -47.29 -12.94
CA THR A 158 14.64 -47.16 -11.95
C THR A 158 15.03 -48.50 -11.31
N LYS A 159 14.07 -49.39 -11.02
CA LYS A 159 14.38 -50.77 -10.60
C LYS A 159 15.09 -51.57 -11.69
N LYS A 160 14.67 -51.42 -12.96
CA LYS A 160 15.29 -52.11 -14.10
C LYS A 160 16.73 -51.67 -14.32
N ILE A 161 17.01 -50.36 -14.18
CA ILE A 161 18.38 -49.81 -14.22
C ILE A 161 19.23 -50.34 -13.05
N ARG A 162 18.66 -50.47 -11.84
CA ARG A 162 19.37 -51.04 -10.67
C ARG A 162 19.61 -52.55 -10.75
N SER A 163 18.77 -53.28 -11.51
CA SER A 163 18.91 -54.73 -11.71
C SER A 163 19.82 -55.11 -12.88
N VAL A 164 20.24 -54.14 -13.72
CA VAL A 164 21.30 -54.39 -14.69
C VAL A 164 22.61 -54.52 -13.91
N LYS A 165 23.09 -55.76 -13.73
CA LYS A 165 24.48 -56.02 -13.33
C LYS A 165 25.36 -55.34 -14.38
N LEU A 166 26.15 -54.34 -13.98
CA LEU A 166 27.23 -53.88 -14.85
C LEU A 166 28.12 -55.09 -15.16
N PRO A 167 28.38 -55.42 -16.44
CA PRO A 167 29.39 -56.41 -16.75
C PRO A 167 30.71 -55.93 -16.15
N GLU A 168 31.33 -56.78 -15.35
CA GLU A 168 32.55 -56.50 -14.56
C GLU A 168 33.81 -56.27 -15.43
N SER A 169 33.64 -56.09 -16.74
CA SER A 169 34.73 -56.06 -17.74
C SER A 169 34.77 -54.81 -18.63
N VAL A 170 34.16 -53.67 -18.24
CA VAL A 170 34.30 -52.41 -19.01
C VAL A 170 34.85 -51.25 -18.16
N ALA A 171 35.33 -51.52 -16.95
CA ALA A 171 35.75 -50.46 -16.04
C ALA A 171 37.23 -50.03 -16.11
N ILE A 172 38.09 -50.60 -16.98
CA ILE A 172 39.53 -50.27 -16.94
C ILE A 172 40.18 -49.86 -18.27
N ASP A 173 39.57 -50.09 -19.44
CA ASP A 173 40.32 -49.89 -20.70
C ASP A 173 40.19 -48.51 -21.37
N VAL A 174 39.39 -47.57 -20.83
CA VAL A 174 39.24 -46.23 -21.44
C VAL A 174 39.99 -45.12 -20.68
N ILE A 175 40.48 -45.36 -19.47
CA ILE A 175 41.17 -44.31 -18.69
C ILE A 175 42.70 -44.32 -18.88
N ASN A 176 43.29 -45.40 -19.41
CA ASN A 176 44.75 -45.50 -19.54
C ASN A 176 45.30 -45.27 -20.97
N ALA A 177 44.47 -44.93 -21.95
CA ALA A 177 44.94 -44.62 -23.31
C ALA A 177 45.22 -43.12 -23.55
N GLU A 178 44.76 -42.21 -22.69
CA GLU A 178 44.98 -40.75 -22.85
C GLU A 178 46.08 -40.19 -21.92
N GLN A 179 46.69 -40.99 -21.04
CA GLN A 179 47.73 -40.52 -20.11
C GLN A 179 49.17 -40.81 -20.57
N THR A 180 49.39 -41.52 -21.68
CA THR A 180 50.75 -41.80 -22.20
C THR A 180 51.23 -40.84 -23.30
N GLU A 181 50.33 -40.06 -23.93
CA GLU A 181 50.73 -39.07 -24.96
C GLU A 181 51.00 -37.65 -24.42
N LEU A 182 50.75 -37.39 -23.13
CA LEU A 182 50.91 -36.05 -22.53
C LEU A 182 52.24 -35.81 -21.79
N TRP A 183 53.09 -36.83 -21.60
CA TRP A 183 54.36 -36.70 -20.87
C TRP A 183 55.63 -36.83 -21.75
N GLU A 184 55.51 -37.20 -23.04
CA GLU A 184 56.63 -37.17 -23.99
C GLU A 184 56.76 -35.83 -24.75
N SER A 185 55.80 -34.92 -24.61
CA SER A 185 55.81 -33.60 -25.28
C SER A 185 56.34 -32.43 -24.43
N VAL A 186 56.81 -32.65 -23.19
CA VAL A 186 57.38 -31.58 -22.32
C VAL A 186 58.82 -31.90 -21.89
N GLY A 187 59.50 -32.80 -22.61
CA GLY A 187 60.87 -33.22 -22.35
C GLY A 187 61.80 -33.10 -23.55
N ASN A 188 61.84 -31.94 -24.22
CA ASN A 188 63.00 -31.51 -25.02
C ASN A 188 63.02 -29.98 -25.19
#